data_AF-A0A7S4CUQ3-F1
#
_entry.id   AF-A0A7S4CUQ3-F1
#
_cell.length_a   1.000
_cell.length_b   1.000
_cell.length_c   1.000
_cell.angle_alpha   90.00
_cell.angle_beta   90.00
_cell.angle_gamma   90.00
#
_symmetry.space_group_name_H-M   'P 1'
#
loop_
_entity.id
_entity.type
_entity.pdbx_description
1 polymer ?
#
loop_
_entity_poly.entity_id
_entity_poly.type
_entity_poly.pdbx_seq_one_letter_code
_entity_poly.pdbx_strand_id
1 'polypeptide(L)'
;GTRLYGVQMVSAMNALGLDYMTFGNHEFDLTRDWLMKRIAESEFTWISSNVNDSVTGQPFENVAQHKLLDFQGCRVLIIGLTTDDSKGAGDYADIVSEGALSDFTKALLRSFRGKYDVLVALTHLDLNTDVHLAQTVPEIHMIIGGHEHDGWHL
;
A
#
# COMPACT_ATOMS: atom_id res chain seq x y z
N GLY A 1 -6.55 -30.41 6.14
CA GLY A 1 -7.02 -29.61 5.00
C GLY A 1 -5.85 -28.92 4.36
N THR A 2 -5.92 -28.61 3.06
CA THR A 2 -4.87 -27.87 2.34
C THR A 2 -4.97 -26.38 2.67
N ARG A 3 -3.84 -25.72 2.94
CA ARG A 3 -3.80 -24.27 3.16
C ARG A 3 -4.17 -23.56 1.85
N LEU A 4 -5.05 -22.55 1.93
CA LEU A 4 -5.60 -21.87 0.75
C LEU A 4 -4.75 -20.67 0.29
N TYR A 5 -3.79 -20.22 1.10
CA TYR A 5 -2.84 -19.16 0.76
C TYR A 5 -3.47 -17.87 0.20
N GLY A 6 -4.65 -17.50 0.70
CA GLY A 6 -5.32 -16.23 0.39
C GLY A 6 -6.20 -16.24 -0.87
N VAL A 7 -6.25 -17.32 -1.64
CA VAL A 7 -7.04 -17.38 -2.90
C VAL A 7 -8.52 -17.07 -2.69
N GLN A 8 -9.08 -17.51 -1.56
CA GLN A 8 -10.47 -17.25 -1.20
C GLN A 8 -10.74 -15.77 -0.93
N MET A 9 -9.77 -15.03 -0.40
CA MET A 9 -9.90 -13.60 -0.13
C MET A 9 -9.82 -12.81 -1.44
N VAL A 10 -8.86 -13.12 -2.30
CA VAL A 10 -8.76 -12.53 -3.64
C VAL A 10 -10.06 -12.74 -4.42
N SER A 11 -10.60 -13.96 -4.42
CA SER A 11 -11.87 -14.27 -5.09
C SER A 11 -13.04 -13.44 -4.56
N ALA A 12 -13.12 -13.25 -3.24
CA ALA A 12 -14.16 -12.44 -2.63
C ALA A 12 -14.01 -10.95 -2.99
N MET A 13 -12.79 -10.41 -2.94
CA MET A 13 -12.52 -9.00 -3.27
C MET A 13 -12.76 -8.69 -4.75
N ASN A 14 -12.41 -9.61 -5.66
CA ASN A 14 -12.75 -9.50 -7.07
C ASN A 14 -14.28 -9.46 -7.25
N ALA A 15 -15.01 -10.37 -6.58
CA ALA A 15 -16.47 -10.41 -6.68
C ALA A 15 -17.17 -9.16 -6.10
N LEU A 16 -16.56 -8.51 -5.10
CA LEU A 16 -17.03 -7.23 -4.56
C LEU A 16 -16.72 -6.04 -5.47
N GLY A 17 -15.81 -6.20 -6.43
CA GLY A 17 -15.36 -5.12 -7.30
C GLY A 17 -14.48 -4.11 -6.58
N LEU A 18 -13.55 -4.58 -5.74
CA LEU A 18 -12.57 -3.70 -5.09
C LEU A 18 -11.75 -2.95 -6.16
N ASP A 19 -11.50 -1.66 -5.95
CA ASP A 19 -10.71 -0.86 -6.90
C ASP A 19 -9.20 -0.93 -6.61
N TYR A 20 -8.83 -0.69 -5.35
CA TYR A 20 -7.45 -0.50 -4.92
C TYR A 20 -7.16 -1.21 -3.59
N MET A 21 -5.95 -1.73 -3.45
CA MET A 21 -5.45 -2.33 -2.22
C MET A 21 -3.96 -2.00 -2.05
N THR A 22 -3.50 -1.76 -0.83
CA THR A 22 -2.07 -1.74 -0.48
C THR A 22 -1.68 -3.04 0.22
N PHE A 23 -0.38 -3.35 0.24
CA PHE A 23 0.11 -4.47 1.05
C PHE A 23 -0.09 -4.16 2.54
N GLY A 24 -0.50 -5.18 3.29
CA GLY A 24 -0.24 -5.29 4.72
C GLY A 24 0.94 -6.20 5.00
N ASN A 25 1.27 -6.34 6.28
CA ASN A 25 2.40 -7.15 6.70
C ASN A 25 2.17 -8.66 6.48
N HIS A 26 0.92 -9.12 6.56
CA HIS A 26 0.55 -10.53 6.38
C HIS A 26 0.59 -11.01 4.93
N GLU A 27 0.64 -10.12 3.92
CA GLU A 27 0.93 -10.52 2.55
C GLU A 27 2.31 -11.19 2.44
N PHE A 28 3.26 -10.78 3.29
CA PHE A 28 4.62 -11.31 3.32
C PHE A 28 4.78 -12.59 4.16
N ASP A 29 3.72 -13.10 4.79
CA ASP A 29 3.71 -14.45 5.38
C ASP A 29 3.72 -15.55 4.29
N LEU A 30 3.40 -15.18 3.05
CA LEU A 30 3.52 -16.03 1.88
C LEU A 30 4.96 -16.05 1.36
N THR A 31 5.34 -17.11 0.65
CA THR A 31 6.54 -17.03 -0.19
C THR A 31 6.30 -16.07 -1.35
N ARG A 32 7.38 -15.50 -1.91
CA ARG A 32 7.31 -14.62 -3.09
C ARG A 32 6.43 -15.19 -4.21
N ASP A 33 6.60 -16.46 -4.55
CA ASP A 33 5.83 -17.11 -5.62
C ASP A 33 4.32 -17.13 -5.34
N TRP A 34 3.93 -17.37 -4.08
CA TRP A 34 2.52 -17.36 -3.70
C TRP A 34 1.95 -15.94 -3.68
N LEU A 35 2.72 -14.95 -3.20
CA LEU A 35 2.32 -13.54 -3.26
C LEU A 35 2.14 -13.09 -4.72
N MET A 36 3.11 -13.35 -5.59
CA MET A 36 3.02 -13.03 -7.03
C MET A 36 1.79 -13.66 -7.67
N LYS A 37 1.45 -14.90 -7.29
CA LYS A 37 0.25 -15.56 -7.77
C LYS A 37 -1.03 -14.87 -7.27
N ARG A 38 -1.08 -14.40 -6.02
CA ARG A 38 -2.21 -13.62 -5.52
C ARG A 38 -2.37 -12.30 -6.26
N ILE A 39 -1.27 -11.58 -6.49
CA ILE A 39 -1.27 -10.32 -7.25
C ILE A 39 -1.81 -10.55 -8.67
N ALA A 40 -1.36 -11.62 -9.35
CA ALA A 40 -1.79 -11.95 -10.71
C ALA A 40 -3.26 -12.42 -10.79
N GLU A 41 -3.83 -12.95 -9.70
CA GLU A 41 -5.23 -13.36 -9.60
C GLU A 41 -6.17 -12.21 -9.22
N SER A 42 -5.64 -11.07 -8.76
CA SER A 42 -6.42 -9.89 -8.38
C SER A 42 -6.94 -9.14 -9.61
N GLU A 43 -8.23 -8.81 -9.59
CA GLU A 43 -8.86 -7.91 -10.59
C GLU A 43 -8.81 -6.44 -10.14
N PHE A 44 -8.45 -6.20 -8.89
CA PHE A 44 -8.19 -4.89 -8.31
C PHE A 44 -6.72 -4.47 -8.49
N THR A 45 -6.44 -3.17 -8.41
CA THR A 45 -5.09 -2.65 -8.56
C THR A 45 -4.37 -2.61 -7.21
N TRP A 46 -3.25 -3.32 -7.11
CA TRP A 46 -2.32 -3.17 -5.99
C TRP A 46 -1.56 -1.84 -6.12
N ILE A 47 -1.50 -1.07 -5.04
CA ILE A 47 -0.74 0.17 -4.94
C ILE A 47 0.23 0.06 -3.75
N SER A 48 1.53 0.17 -3.99
CA SER A 48 2.53 0.26 -2.92
C SER A 48 3.68 1.14 -3.35
N SER A 49 3.89 2.22 -2.60
CA SER A 49 4.92 3.22 -2.87
C SER A 49 6.24 2.89 -2.17
N ASN A 50 6.18 2.23 -1.01
CA ASN A 50 7.34 2.05 -0.12
C ASN A 50 7.86 0.61 -0.03
N VAL A 51 7.37 -0.30 -0.87
CA VAL A 51 7.82 -1.69 -0.93
C VAL A 51 8.39 -2.00 -2.31
N ASN A 52 9.60 -2.55 -2.34
CA ASN A 52 10.22 -3.13 -3.53
C ASN A 52 10.44 -4.62 -3.35
N ASP A 53 10.47 -5.36 -4.46
CA ASP A 53 10.94 -6.73 -4.52
C ASP A 53 12.47 -6.73 -4.48
N SER A 54 13.06 -7.24 -3.40
CA SER A 54 14.51 -7.23 -3.20
C SER A 54 15.25 -8.14 -4.18
N VAL A 55 14.55 -9.08 -4.84
CA VAL A 55 15.12 -9.95 -5.89
C VAL A 55 15.41 -9.16 -7.16
N THR A 56 14.56 -8.18 -7.49
CA THR A 56 14.69 -7.38 -8.71
C THR A 56 15.20 -5.96 -8.46
N GLY A 57 15.11 -5.49 -7.21
CA GLY A 57 15.38 -4.10 -6.84
C GLY A 57 14.37 -3.10 -7.39
N GLN A 58 13.19 -3.58 -7.79
CA GLN A 58 12.10 -2.80 -8.40
C GLN A 58 10.78 -3.07 -7.66
N PRO A 59 9.72 -2.27 -7.88
CA PRO A 59 8.39 -2.62 -7.42
C PRO A 59 7.98 -4.02 -7.91
N PHE A 60 7.16 -4.72 -7.11
CA PHE A 60 6.58 -5.99 -7.52
C PHE A 60 5.83 -5.84 -8.85
N GLU A 61 5.93 -6.86 -9.72
CA GLU A 61 5.21 -6.85 -11.00
C GLU A 61 3.69 -6.76 -10.75
N ASN A 62 2.99 -5.97 -11.57
CA ASN A 62 1.56 -5.66 -11.43
C ASN A 62 1.18 -4.89 -10.14
N VAL A 63 2.15 -4.26 -9.48
CA VAL A 63 1.90 -3.33 -8.38
C VAL A 63 2.26 -1.91 -8.82
N ALA A 64 1.29 -1.01 -8.77
CA ALA A 64 1.51 0.38 -9.09
C ALA A 64 2.20 1.09 -7.91
N GLN A 65 3.20 1.94 -8.19
CA GLN A 65 3.81 2.73 -7.11
C GLN A 65 2.89 3.84 -6.59
N HIS A 66 1.95 4.28 -7.41
CA HIS A 66 0.94 5.30 -7.10
C HIS A 66 -0.14 5.25 -8.18
N LYS A 67 -1.26 5.93 -7.93
CA LYS A 67 -2.30 6.15 -8.94
C LYS A 67 -2.70 7.62 -8.99
N LEU A 68 -2.72 8.20 -10.18
CA LEU A 68 -3.33 9.52 -10.40
C LEU A 68 -4.67 9.31 -11.12
N LEU A 69 -5.75 9.75 -10.50
CA LEU A 69 -7.11 9.65 -11.01
C LEU A 69 -7.63 11.04 -11.35
N ASP A 70 -8.48 11.14 -12.38
CA ASP A 70 -9.31 12.31 -12.60
C ASP A 70 -10.74 11.97 -12.19
N PHE A 71 -11.25 12.67 -11.18
CA PHE A 71 -12.63 12.57 -10.74
C PHE A 71 -13.34 13.88 -11.01
N GLN A 72 -13.99 13.97 -12.17
CA GLN A 72 -14.73 15.15 -12.62
C GLN A 72 -13.87 16.43 -12.63
N GLY A 73 -12.61 16.31 -13.08
CA GLY A 73 -11.64 17.42 -13.10
C GLY A 73 -10.88 17.64 -11.78
N CYS A 74 -11.16 16.87 -10.73
CA CYS A 74 -10.33 16.81 -9.52
C CYS A 74 -9.29 15.71 -9.65
N ARG A 75 -8.00 16.05 -9.57
CA ARG A 75 -6.90 15.10 -9.71
C ARG A 75 -6.56 14.50 -8.35
N VAL A 76 -6.84 13.22 -8.16
CA VAL A 76 -6.59 12.51 -6.90
C VAL A 76 -5.34 11.65 -7.05
N LEU A 77 -4.33 11.92 -6.24
CA LEU A 77 -3.15 11.07 -6.10
C LEU A 77 -3.41 10.06 -4.98
N ILE A 78 -3.21 8.79 -5.27
CA ILE A 78 -3.25 7.69 -4.31
C ILE A 78 -1.86 7.10 -4.17
N ILE A 79 -1.37 7.01 -2.93
CA ILE A 79 -0.13 6.31 -2.57
C ILE A 79 -0.46 5.14 -1.64
N GLY A 80 0.39 4.10 -1.64
CA GLY A 80 0.24 2.93 -0.79
C GLY A 80 1.42 2.82 0.17
N LEU A 81 1.18 2.69 1.48
CA LEU A 81 2.24 2.59 2.48
C LEU A 81 2.02 1.38 3.38
N THR A 82 3.08 0.61 3.60
CA THR A 82 3.06 -0.63 4.40
C THR A 82 4.08 -0.55 5.52
N THR A 83 3.72 -1.04 6.71
CA THR A 83 4.62 -1.14 7.86
C THR A 83 5.85 -2.01 7.57
N ASP A 84 6.98 -1.65 8.17
CA ASP A 84 8.19 -2.47 8.15
C ASP A 84 8.16 -3.62 9.17
N ASP A 85 7.11 -3.75 10.00
CA ASP A 85 6.85 -4.93 10.85
C ASP A 85 6.27 -6.12 10.07
N SER A 86 7.05 -6.61 9.10
CA SER A 86 6.69 -7.72 8.22
C SER A 86 7.64 -8.90 8.40
N LYS A 87 7.25 -9.87 9.23
CA LYS A 87 8.10 -11.01 9.66
C LYS A 87 8.65 -11.86 8.51
N GLY A 88 7.97 -11.92 7.36
CA GLY A 88 8.44 -12.64 6.17
C GLY A 88 8.97 -11.73 5.04
N ALA A 89 8.92 -10.40 5.20
CA ALA A 89 9.37 -9.48 4.16
C ALA A 89 10.88 -9.59 3.93
N GLY A 90 11.68 -9.83 4.97
CA GLY A 90 13.15 -9.89 4.87
C GLY A 90 13.71 -10.93 3.88
N ASP A 91 12.88 -11.88 3.43
CA ASP A 91 13.27 -12.89 2.44
C ASP A 91 13.26 -12.36 0.99
N TYR A 92 12.39 -11.39 0.67
CA TYR A 92 12.20 -10.95 -0.72
C TYR A 92 11.57 -9.56 -0.92
N ALA A 93 11.34 -8.80 0.15
CA ALA A 93 10.76 -7.47 0.11
C ALA A 93 11.63 -6.48 0.90
N ASP A 94 11.90 -5.33 0.28
CA ASP A 94 12.57 -4.18 0.89
C ASP A 94 11.52 -3.11 1.18
N ILE A 95 11.29 -2.83 2.47
CA ILE A 95 10.27 -1.90 2.95
C ILE A 95 10.96 -0.70 3.57
N VAL A 96 10.56 0.51 3.16
CA VAL A 96 11.04 1.74 3.81
C VAL A 96 10.62 1.73 5.27
N SER A 97 11.59 1.88 6.17
CA SER A 97 11.33 1.85 7.60
C SER A 97 10.41 2.97 8.06
N GLU A 98 9.61 2.71 9.10
CA GLU A 98 8.65 3.70 9.61
C GLU A 98 9.35 5.00 10.07
N GLY A 99 10.57 4.89 10.62
CA GLY A 99 11.39 6.05 10.99
C GLY A 99 11.81 6.93 9.81
N ALA A 100 11.86 6.41 8.59
CA ALA A 100 12.17 7.15 7.37
C ALA A 100 10.93 7.49 6.53
N LEU A 101 9.74 7.00 6.90
CA LEU A 101 8.54 7.03 6.07
C LEU A 101 8.05 8.45 5.77
N SER A 102 8.14 9.35 6.76
CA SER A 102 7.78 10.77 6.57
C SER A 102 8.68 11.46 5.53
N ASP A 103 9.99 11.24 5.63
CA ASP A 103 10.97 11.84 4.71
C ASP A 103 10.88 11.22 3.31
N PHE A 104 10.67 9.91 3.25
CA PHE A 104 10.39 9.19 2.01
C PHE A 104 9.13 9.75 1.32
N THR A 105 8.04 9.91 2.05
CA THR A 105 6.76 10.41 1.50
C THR A 105 6.93 11.84 0.98
N LYS A 106 7.56 12.73 1.76
CA LYS A 106 7.90 14.09 1.29
C LYS A 106 8.75 14.06 0.02
N ALA A 107 9.73 13.15 -0.04
CA ALA A 107 10.60 13.00 -1.20
C ALA A 107 9.82 12.55 -2.45
N LEU A 108 8.93 11.58 -2.30
CA LEU A 108 8.02 11.11 -3.35
C LEU A 108 7.17 12.27 -3.89
N LEU A 109 6.51 13.01 -3.00
CA LEU A 109 5.59 14.09 -3.35
C LEU A 109 6.24 15.27 -4.08
N ARG A 110 7.57 15.46 -3.96
CA ARG A 110 8.29 16.48 -4.75
C ARG A 110 8.07 16.29 -6.26
N SER A 111 7.98 15.04 -6.73
CA SER A 111 7.76 14.72 -8.14
C SER A 111 6.32 14.95 -8.62
N PHE A 112 5.39 15.20 -7.68
CA PHE A 112 3.97 15.40 -7.91
C PHE A 112 3.47 16.83 -7.68
N ARG A 113 4.38 17.78 -7.39
CA ARG A 113 4.02 19.19 -7.18
C ARG A 113 3.19 19.74 -8.36
N GLY A 114 1.99 20.24 -8.05
CA GLY A 114 1.05 20.80 -9.01
C GLY A 114 0.35 19.76 -9.92
N LYS A 115 0.57 18.45 -9.70
CA LYS A 115 0.00 17.38 -10.51
C LYS A 115 -1.28 16.77 -9.94
N TYR A 116 -1.58 17.02 -8.66
CA TYR A 116 -2.78 16.57 -7.98
C TYR A 116 -3.39 17.71 -7.16
N ASP A 117 -4.66 17.56 -6.83
CA ASP A 117 -5.44 18.48 -5.99
C ASP A 117 -5.73 17.84 -4.62
N VAL A 118 -5.87 16.51 -4.57
CA VAL A 118 -6.11 15.72 -3.35
C VAL A 118 -5.11 14.57 -3.29
N LEU A 119 -4.56 14.30 -2.12
CA LEU A 119 -3.70 13.14 -1.83
C LEU A 119 -4.39 12.24 -0.82
N VAL A 120 -4.58 10.99 -1.22
CA VAL A 120 -5.08 9.89 -0.38
C VAL A 120 -3.94 8.90 -0.13
N ALA A 121 -3.66 8.62 1.13
CA ALA A 121 -2.75 7.53 1.50
C ALA A 121 -3.57 6.29 1.89
N LEU A 122 -3.40 5.21 1.14
CA LEU A 122 -3.86 3.88 1.54
C LEU A 122 -2.76 3.26 2.38
N THR A 123 -3.02 3.04 3.67
CA THR A 123 -1.97 2.64 4.61
C THR A 123 -2.32 1.32 5.29
N HIS A 124 -1.27 0.55 5.57
CA HIS A 124 -1.31 -0.56 6.51
C HIS A 124 -0.19 -0.34 7.53
N LEU A 125 -0.42 0.68 8.35
CA LEU A 125 0.49 1.21 9.36
C LEU A 125 -0.26 1.26 10.68
N ASP A 126 0.49 1.25 11.79
CA ASP A 126 -0.08 1.55 13.10
C ASP A 126 -0.80 2.92 13.11
N LEU A 127 -1.95 3.05 13.78
CA LEU A 127 -2.69 4.32 13.89
C LEU A 127 -1.80 5.49 14.35
N ASN A 128 -0.87 5.23 15.27
CA ASN A 128 0.07 6.25 15.74
C ASN A 128 1.02 6.72 14.61
N THR A 129 1.44 5.80 13.75
CA THR A 129 2.26 6.09 12.57
C THR A 129 1.46 6.86 11.53
N ASP A 130 0.19 6.52 11.30
CA ASP A 130 -0.72 7.29 10.45
C ASP A 130 -0.93 8.73 10.96
N VAL A 131 -1.20 8.89 12.26
CA VAL A 131 -1.34 10.21 12.90
C VAL A 131 -0.04 11.01 12.78
N HIS A 132 1.11 10.39 13.02
CA HIS A 132 2.40 11.04 12.87
C HIS A 132 2.64 11.48 11.42
N LEU A 133 2.33 10.61 10.46
CA LEU A 133 2.49 10.91 9.03
C LEU A 133 1.60 12.08 8.60
N ALA A 134 0.34 12.12 9.03
CA ALA A 134 -0.57 13.24 8.75
C ALA A 134 -0.06 14.57 9.35
N GLN A 135 0.56 14.53 10.53
CA GLN A 135 1.13 15.72 11.17
C GLN A 135 2.40 16.21 10.47
N THR A 136 3.23 15.30 9.96
CA THR A 136 4.52 15.66 9.35
C THR A 136 4.43 15.92 7.85
N VAL A 137 3.42 15.37 7.16
CA VAL A 137 3.17 15.51 5.73
C VAL A 137 1.79 16.18 5.52
N PRO A 138 1.69 17.52 5.69
CA PRO A 138 0.43 18.25 5.61
C PRO A 138 -0.22 18.20 4.21
N GLU A 139 0.49 17.72 3.19
CA GLU A 139 -0.06 17.46 1.87
C GLU A 139 -1.03 16.26 1.82
N ILE A 140 -1.02 15.36 2.81
CA ILE A 140 -1.96 14.25 2.90
C ILE A 140 -3.32 14.78 3.33
N HIS A 141 -4.34 14.57 2.48
CA HIS A 141 -5.70 15.06 2.74
C HIS A 141 -6.57 13.99 3.40
N MET A 142 -6.28 12.71 3.13
CA MET A 142 -7.01 11.58 3.70
C MET A 142 -6.07 10.39 3.87
N ILE A 143 -6.23 9.69 4.99
CA ILE A 143 -5.63 8.38 5.23
C ILE A 143 -6.76 7.36 5.32
N ILE A 144 -6.60 6.24 4.61
CA ILE A 144 -7.45 5.06 4.75
C ILE A 144 -6.55 3.95 5.30
N GLY A 145 -6.60 3.78 6.62
CA GLY A 145 -5.69 2.92 7.38
C GLY A 145 -6.14 1.46 7.50
N GLY A 146 -5.34 0.70 8.26
CA GLY A 146 -5.47 -0.74 8.44
C GLY A 146 -4.76 -1.21 9.70
N HIS A 147 -4.21 -2.43 9.70
CA HIS A 147 -3.36 -2.98 10.76
C HIS A 147 -3.97 -3.21 12.17
N GLU A 148 -4.54 -2.21 12.84
CA GLU A 148 -5.00 -2.37 14.25
C GLU A 148 -6.27 -3.20 14.41
N HIS A 149 -6.94 -3.56 13.30
CA HIS A 149 -8.22 -4.29 13.29
C HIS A 149 -9.34 -3.60 14.10
N ASP A 150 -9.22 -2.29 14.32
CA ASP A 150 -10.21 -1.48 15.04
C ASP A 150 -10.97 -0.55 14.08
N GLY A 151 -12.27 -0.38 14.31
CA GLY A 151 -13.12 0.52 13.53
C GLY A 151 -13.00 1.96 14.02
N TRP A 152 -11.98 2.70 13.57
CA TRP A 152 -11.84 4.12 13.89
C TRP A 152 -12.47 5.01 12.81
N HIS A 153 -13.26 5.98 13.26
CA HIS A 153 -13.75 7.10 12.44
C HIS A 153 -13.13 8.38 13.02
N LEU A 154 -12.24 9.03 12.25
CA LEU A 154 -11.65 10.34 12.58
C LEU A 154 -12.23 11.41 11.66
#